data_AF-A0A2N3BIZ0-F1
#
_entry.id   AF-A0A2N3BIZ0-F1
#
_cell.length_a   1.000
_cell.length_b   1.000
_cell.length_c   1.000
_cell.angle_alpha   90.00
_cell.angle_beta   90.00
_cell.angle_gamma   90.00
#
_symmetry.space_group_name_H-M   'P 1'
#
loop_
_entity.id
_entity.type
_entity.pdbx_description
1 polymer ?
#
loop_
_entity_poly.entity_id
_entity_poly.type
_entity_poly.pdbx_seq_one_letter_code
_entity_poly.pdbx_strand_id
1 'polypeptide(L)'
;MDNVTSDILTGLGLAITLVGAWITARAVILKEADAISVGIPGFCGETDQENLQMPMVQNLLASSRGARRGLLFIAGGTALQIVPIAVRLVSLAFA
;
A
#
# COMPACT_ATOMS: atom_id res chain seq x y z
N MET A 1 30.69 -5.30 12.84
CA MET A 1 30.00 -5.13 11.55
C MET A 1 30.19 -3.69 11.15
N ASP A 2 30.86 -3.46 10.03
CA ASP A 2 31.20 -2.11 9.58
C ASP A 2 29.92 -1.29 9.39
N ASN A 3 29.92 -0.05 9.86
CA ASN A 3 28.76 0.85 9.78
C ASN A 3 28.18 0.92 8.34
N VAL A 4 29.04 0.80 7.34
CA VAL A 4 28.69 0.77 5.92
C VAL A 4 27.81 -0.42 5.54
N THR A 5 28.12 -1.63 6.02
CA THR A 5 27.34 -2.84 5.71
C THR A 5 25.94 -2.75 6.31
N SER A 6 25.82 -2.18 7.51
CA SER A 6 24.53 -1.94 8.16
C SER A 6 23.69 -0.90 7.39
N ASP A 7 24.30 0.17 6.92
CA ASP A 7 23.59 1.22 6.16
C ASP A 7 23.10 0.69 4.79
N ILE A 8 23.89 -0.15 4.11
CA ILE A 8 23.49 -0.81 2.86
C ILE A 8 22.30 -1.76 3.08
N LEU A 9 22.38 -2.62 4.11
CA LEU A 9 21.30 -3.54 4.47
C LEU A 9 20.00 -2.78 4.80
N THR A 10 20.11 -1.66 5.51
CA THR A 10 18.97 -0.83 5.87
C THR A 10 18.36 -0.15 4.65
N GLY A 11 19.20 0.39 3.74
CA GLY A 11 18.75 0.97 2.48
C GLY A 11 18.01 -0.04 1.59
N LEU A 12 18.55 -1.26 1.45
CA LEU A 12 17.90 -2.35 0.72
C LEU A 12 16.57 -2.77 1.38
N GLY A 13 16.54 -2.87 2.71
CA GLY A 13 15.32 -3.18 3.46
C GLY A 13 14.20 -2.15 3.21
N LEU A 14 14.56 -0.86 3.15
CA LEU A 14 13.61 0.21 2.83
C LEU A 14 13.15 0.18 1.39
N ALA A 15 14.03 -0.15 0.44
CA ALA A 15 13.66 -0.32 -0.96
C ALA A 15 12.66 -1.47 -1.14
N ILE A 16 12.91 -2.62 -0.50
CA ILE A 16 11.99 -3.77 -0.49
C ILE A 16 10.66 -3.39 0.14
N THR A 17 10.68 -2.62 1.24
CA THR A 17 9.47 -2.16 1.92
C THR A 17 8.64 -1.24 1.02
N LEU A 18 9.27 -0.32 0.29
CA LEU A 18 8.59 0.53 -0.69
C LEU A 18 7.96 -0.28 -1.83
N VAL A 19 8.68 -1.25 -2.37
CA VAL A 19 8.17 -2.13 -3.44
C VAL A 19 7.00 -2.97 -2.93
N GLY A 20 7.12 -3.56 -1.74
CA GLY A 20 6.03 -4.32 -1.10
C GLY A 20 4.80 -3.46 -0.81
N ALA A 21 5.01 -2.23 -0.33
CA ALA A 21 3.93 -1.26 -0.12
C ALA A 21 3.26 -0.89 -1.45
N TRP A 22 4.02 -0.68 -2.53
CA TRP A 22 3.47 -0.38 -3.86
C TRP A 22 2.64 -1.54 -4.43
N ILE A 23 3.13 -2.78 -4.33
CA ILE A 23 2.39 -3.98 -4.75
C ILE A 23 1.09 -4.09 -3.95
N THR A 24 1.18 -3.93 -2.63
CA THR A 24 0.02 -3.97 -1.74
C THR A 24 -0.97 -2.83 -2.06
N ALA A 25 -0.48 -1.63 -2.41
CA ALA A 25 -1.32 -0.51 -2.82
C ALA A 25 -2.17 -0.90 -4.02
N ARG A 26 -1.55 -1.52 -5.04
CA ARG A 26 -2.23 -1.95 -6.25
C ARG A 26 -3.23 -3.08 -5.99
N ALA A 27 -2.93 -4.00 -5.08
CA ALA A 27 -3.82 -5.10 -4.75
C ALA A 27 -5.02 -4.68 -3.88
N VAL A 28 -4.83 -3.70 -3.00
CA VAL A 28 -5.84 -3.25 -2.03
C VAL A 28 -6.77 -2.18 -2.60
N ILE A 29 -6.31 -1.38 -3.56
CA ILE A 29 -7.16 -0.42 -4.28
C ILE A 29 -8.07 -1.21 -5.24
N LEU A 30 -9.12 -1.83 -4.69
CA LEU A 30 -10.24 -2.32 -5.49
C LEU A 30 -10.92 -1.12 -6.16
N LYS A 31 -11.03 -1.17 -7.49
CA LYS A 31 -11.98 -0.34 -8.21
C LYS A 31 -13.39 -0.81 -7.88
N GLU A 32 -14.35 0.11 -7.84
CA GLU A 32 -15.76 -0.19 -7.56
C GLU A 32 -16.30 -1.32 -8.48
N ALA A 33 -15.86 -1.37 -9.73
CA ALA A 33 -16.16 -2.43 -10.68
C ALA A 33 -15.67 -3.84 -10.24
N ASP A 34 -14.50 -3.95 -9.62
CA ASP A 34 -14.00 -5.22 -9.11
C ASP A 34 -14.73 -5.64 -7.84
N ALA A 35 -15.14 -4.68 -7.01
CA ALA A 35 -15.89 -4.96 -5.77
C ALA A 35 -17.29 -5.52 -6.08
N ILE A 36 -17.91 -5.06 -7.17
CA ILE A 36 -19.13 -5.65 -7.73
C ILE A 36 -18.81 -7.08 -8.17
N SER A 37 -17.79 -7.32 -9.01
CA SER A 37 -17.49 -8.68 -9.50
C SER A 37 -17.16 -9.73 -8.40
N VAL A 38 -16.57 -9.32 -7.28
CA VAL A 38 -16.14 -10.20 -6.18
C VAL A 38 -17.21 -10.33 -5.08
N GLY A 39 -18.03 -9.29 -4.89
CA GLY A 39 -18.97 -9.17 -3.78
C GLY A 39 -20.38 -9.68 -4.05
N ILE A 40 -20.65 -10.16 -5.27
CA ILE A 40 -21.97 -10.62 -5.69
C ILE A 40 -22.12 -12.13 -5.39
N PRO A 41 -22.95 -12.53 -4.40
CA PRO A 41 -23.50 -13.89 -4.38
C PRO A 41 -24.42 -14.05 -5.60
N GLY A 42 -24.60 -15.26 -6.14
CA GLY A 42 -25.33 -15.51 -7.41
C GLY A 42 -26.76 -14.97 -7.56
N PHE A 43 -27.28 -14.23 -6.58
CA PHE A 43 -28.46 -13.36 -6.68
C PHE A 43 -28.03 -11.88 -6.63
N CYS A 44 -28.08 -11.24 -7.79
CA CYS A 44 -27.68 -9.85 -7.99
C CYS A 44 -28.85 -9.00 -8.49
N GLY A 45 -28.88 -7.70 -8.15
CA GLY A 45 -29.81 -6.75 -8.75
C GLY A 45 -29.49 -6.54 -10.24
N GLU A 46 -30.50 -6.18 -11.04
CA GLU A 46 -30.38 -6.06 -12.51
C GLU A 46 -29.48 -4.89 -12.94
N THR A 47 -29.09 -4.00 -12.01
CA THR A 47 -28.27 -2.83 -12.28
C THR A 47 -27.08 -2.69 -11.32
N ASP A 48 -25.96 -2.14 -11.83
CA ASP A 48 -24.75 -1.89 -11.04
C ASP A 48 -25.00 -1.01 -9.80
N GLN A 49 -26.00 -0.12 -9.86
CA GLN A 49 -26.39 0.73 -8.74
C GLN A 49 -27.02 -0.04 -7.59
N GLU A 50 -27.83 -1.07 -7.86
CA GLU A 50 -28.38 -1.94 -6.80
C GLU A 50 -27.28 -2.79 -6.16
N ASN A 51 -26.32 -3.23 -6.96
CA ASN A 51 -25.22 -4.10 -6.51
C ASN A 51 -24.22 -3.34 -5.64
N LEU A 52 -23.94 -2.07 -5.97
CA LEU A 52 -23.15 -1.16 -5.14
C LEU A 52 -23.82 -0.83 -3.81
N GLN A 53 -25.16 -0.86 -3.75
CA GLN A 53 -25.90 -0.62 -2.50
C GLN A 53 -25.98 -1.85 -1.60
N MET A 54 -25.57 -3.04 -2.05
CA MET A 54 -25.59 -4.23 -1.21
C MET A 54 -24.66 -4.07 0.00
N PRO A 55 -25.10 -4.42 1.21
CA PRO A 55 -24.31 -4.24 2.43
C PRO A 55 -22.96 -4.98 2.39
N MET A 56 -22.88 -6.10 1.66
CA MET A 56 -21.63 -6.84 1.47
C MET A 56 -20.61 -6.07 0.61
N VAL A 57 -21.06 -5.47 -0.50
CA VAL A 57 -20.22 -4.64 -1.38
C VAL A 57 -19.80 -3.36 -0.66
N GLN A 58 -20.71 -2.73 0.08
CA GLN A 58 -20.38 -1.55 0.89
C GLN A 58 -19.34 -1.84 1.98
N ASN A 59 -19.43 -3.00 2.65
CA ASN A 59 -18.42 -3.42 3.64
C ASN A 59 -17.04 -3.66 2.99
N LEU A 60 -17.00 -4.28 1.81
CA LEU A 60 -15.77 -4.45 1.05
C LEU A 60 -15.16 -3.09 0.63
N LEU A 61 -15.98 -2.15 0.17
CA LEU A 61 -15.55 -0.79 -0.18
C LEU A 61 -15.08 0.01 1.04
N ALA A 62 -15.74 -0.13 2.19
CA ALA A 62 -15.32 0.49 3.45
C ALA A 62 -13.98 -0.07 3.93
N SER A 63 -13.81 -1.40 3.88
CA SER A 63 -12.56 -2.09 4.20
C SER A 63 -11.42 -1.66 3.27
N SER A 64 -11.66 -1.60 1.96
CA SER A 64 -10.71 -1.10 0.96
C SER A 64 -10.28 0.35 1.23
N ARG A 65 -11.23 1.24 1.57
CA ARG A 65 -10.92 2.62 1.95
C ARG A 65 -10.06 2.71 3.22
N GLY A 66 -10.35 1.88 4.23
CA GLY A 66 -9.55 1.79 5.45
C GLY A 66 -8.13 1.31 5.17
N ALA A 67 -8.00 0.25 4.38
CA ALA A 67 -6.72 -0.32 3.99
C ALA A 67 -5.89 0.66 3.12
N ARG A 68 -6.52 1.44 2.24
CA ARG A 68 -5.85 2.53 1.49
C ARG A 68 -5.26 3.59 2.42
N ARG A 69 -5.96 3.99 3.48
CA ARG A 69 -5.44 4.95 4.47
C ARG A 69 -4.26 4.37 5.25
N GLY A 70 -4.36 3.11 5.71
CA GLY A 70 -3.26 2.43 6.37
C GLY A 70 -2.01 2.37 5.49
N LEU A 71 -2.21 2.14 4.19
CA LEU A 71 -1.12 2.06 3.24
C LEU A 71 -0.46 3.42 2.94
N LEU A 72 -1.21 4.52 2.95
CA LEU A 72 -0.66 5.87 2.90
C LEU A 72 0.22 6.17 4.12
N PHE A 73 -0.19 5.73 5.31
CA PHE A 73 0.61 5.88 6.53
C PHE A 73 1.92 5.08 6.46
N ILE A 74 1.87 3.83 5.95
CA ILE A 74 3.07 3.02 5.74
C ILE A 74 4.00 3.70 4.75
N ALA A 75 3.50 4.10 3.57
CA ALA A 75 4.30 4.76 2.54
C ALA A 75 4.94 6.06 3.05
N GLY A 76 4.18 6.88 3.79
CA GLY A 76 4.69 8.11 4.40
C GLY A 76 5.76 7.84 5.46
N GLY A 77 5.53 6.86 6.34
CA GLY A 77 6.50 6.44 7.36
C GLY A 77 7.80 5.91 6.76
N THR A 78 7.71 5.08 5.71
CA THR A 78 8.89 4.58 4.99
C THR A 78 9.65 5.70 4.28
N ALA A 79 8.95 6.66 3.67
CA ALA A 79 9.60 7.82 3.04
C ALA A 79 10.37 8.66 4.07
N LEU A 80 9.82 8.87 5.26
CA LEU A 80 10.51 9.58 6.36
C LEU A 80 11.75 8.82 6.84
N GLN A 81 11.72 7.49 6.87
CA GLN A 81 12.88 6.66 7.25
C GLN A 81 14.01 6.71 6.21
N ILE A 82 13.69 6.95 4.93
CA ILE A 82 14.68 7.04 3.86
C ILE A 82 15.52 8.32 3.97
N VAL A 83 14.95 9.43 4.44
CA VAL A 83 15.64 10.74 4.54
C VAL A 83 16.97 10.66 5.31
N PRO A 84 17.02 10.18 6.57
CA PRO A 84 18.29 10.14 7.32
C PRO A 84 19.34 9.20 6.69
N ILE A 85 18.90 8.12 6.05
CA ILE A 85 19.80 7.17 5.37
C ILE A 85 20.36 7.78 4.09
N ALA A 86 19.52 8.45 3.30
CA ALA A 86 19.94 9.17 2.11
C ALA A 86 20.96 10.27 2.46
N VAL A 87 20.71 11.05 3.51
CA VAL A 87 21.64 12.09 4.01
C VAL A 87 22.97 11.47 4.43
N ARG A 88 22.95 10.35 5.17
CA ARG A 88 24.18 9.63 5.56
C ARG A 88 24.97 9.11 4.37
N LEU A 89 24.31 8.43 3.43
CA LEU A 89 24.97 7.90 2.23
C LEU A 89 25.57 9.00 1.36
N VAL A 90 24.86 10.11 1.19
CA VAL A 90 25.37 11.30 0.48
C VAL A 90 26.58 11.87 1.20
N SER A 91 26.53 12.03 2.53
CA SER A 91 27.67 12.54 3.29
C SER A 91 28.91 11.65 3.20
N LEU A 92 28.74 10.33 3.15
CA LEU A 92 29.82 9.35 2.93
C LEU A 92 30.38 9.40 1.50
N ALA A 93 29.55 9.71 0.50
CA ALA A 93 29.99 9.83 -0.89
C ALA A 93 30.79 11.12 -1.15
N PHE A 94 30.60 12.15 -0.31
CA PHE A 94 31.32 13.43 -0.39
C PHE A 94 32.46 13.57 0.64
N ALA A 95 32.68 12.57 1.49
CA ALA A 95 33.78 12.48 2.45
C ALA A 95 34.94 11.64 1.88
#